data_AF-A0A844D3J1-F1
#
_entry.id   AF-A0A844D3J1-F1
#
_cell.length_a   1.000
_cell.length_b   1.000
_cell.length_c   1.000
_cell.angle_alpha   90.00
_cell.angle_beta   90.00
_cell.angle_gamma   90.00
#
_symmetry.space_group_name_H-M   'P 1'
#
loop_
_entity.id
_entity.type
_entity.pdbx_description
1 polymer ?
#
loop_
_entity_poly.entity_id
_entity_poly.type
_entity_poly.pdbx_seq_one_letter_code
_entity_poly.pdbx_strand_id
1 'polypeptide(L)'
;MSTAWAVWKKPCAPNSRTRRVPDETPDIRLKRLYMRSIRRGIKEMDIILGRYAETRLPELDKASLDTYDALLSENDQDLYQWVTGQASAPDALAQMIADIARLSNASGAK
;
A
#
# COMPACT_ATOMS: atom_id res chain seq x y z
N MET A 1 -18.73 4.97 30.03
CA MET A 1 -19.31 3.93 29.16
C MET A 1 -19.76 4.59 27.88
N SER A 2 -19.47 3.94 26.74
CA SER A 2 -19.90 4.26 25.36
C SER A 2 -19.20 5.45 24.68
N THR A 3 -18.17 5.24 23.85
CA THR A 3 -18.18 4.84 22.41
C THR A 3 -18.89 5.83 21.49
N ALA A 4 -18.15 6.82 20.99
CA ALA A 4 -18.49 7.54 19.75
C ALA A 4 -17.28 8.31 19.20
N TRP A 5 -16.20 7.59 18.86
CA TRP A 5 -15.20 8.10 17.90
C TRP A 5 -15.80 7.93 16.49
N ALA A 6 -16.78 8.77 16.17
CA ALA A 6 -17.46 8.74 14.90
C ALA A 6 -16.57 9.37 13.82
N VAL A 7 -16.00 8.49 12.99
CA VAL A 7 -16.12 8.56 11.53
C VAL A 7 -15.73 9.92 10.92
N TRP A 8 -14.42 10.15 10.81
CA TRP A 8 -13.87 10.97 9.72
C TRP A 8 -13.69 10.09 8.47
N LYS A 9 -14.74 9.36 8.05
CA LYS A 9 -14.79 8.78 6.69
C LYS A 9 -15.01 9.93 5.73
N LYS A 10 -13.93 10.63 5.40
CA LYS A 10 -13.88 11.26 4.08
C LYS A 10 -13.94 10.11 3.08
N PRO A 11 -14.84 10.14 2.07
CA PRO A 11 -14.62 9.30 0.91
C PRO A 11 -13.25 9.73 0.38
N CYS A 12 -12.27 8.82 0.41
CA CYS A 12 -11.04 9.00 -0.36
C CYS A 12 -11.48 9.24 -1.80
N ALA A 13 -11.44 10.50 -2.22
CA ALA A 13 -11.63 10.87 -3.60
C ALA A 13 -10.55 10.12 -4.40
N PRO A 14 -10.89 9.42 -5.50
CA PRO A 14 -9.91 8.74 -6.32
C PRO A 14 -8.93 9.81 -6.83
N ASN A 15 -7.71 9.79 -6.32
CA ASN A 15 -6.68 10.75 -6.71
C ASN A 15 -6.16 10.38 -8.10
N SER A 16 -6.74 11.03 -9.09
CA SER A 16 -6.37 10.99 -10.50
C SER A 16 -5.00 11.67 -10.77
N ARG A 17 -3.92 11.13 -10.16
CA ARG A 17 -2.54 11.62 -10.35
C ARG A 17 -1.52 10.57 -10.79
N THR A 18 -1.94 9.41 -11.27
CA THR A 18 -1.02 8.51 -11.98
C THR A 18 -1.22 8.69 -13.48
N ARG A 19 -0.46 9.62 -14.07
CA ARG A 19 -0.33 9.70 -15.52
C ARG A 19 0.32 8.38 -15.97
N ARG A 20 -0.49 7.40 -16.35
CA ARG A 20 -0.04 6.15 -16.97
C ARG A 20 0.82 6.53 -18.17
N VAL A 21 2.14 6.33 -18.07
CA VAL A 21 3.07 6.57 -19.16
C VAL A 21 2.99 5.35 -20.10
N PRO A 22 2.52 5.49 -21.35
CA PRO A 22 2.19 4.33 -22.19
C PRO A 22 3.39 3.52 -22.71
N ASP A 23 4.60 4.05 -22.54
CA ASP A 23 5.86 3.50 -23.08
C ASP A 23 6.91 3.35 -21.97
N GLU A 24 6.56 2.72 -20.85
CA GLU A 24 7.53 2.36 -19.80
C GLU A 24 7.88 0.86 -19.89
N THR A 25 9.18 0.55 -19.89
CA THR A 25 9.63 -0.85 -19.69
C THR A 25 9.18 -1.33 -18.31
N PRO A 26 8.91 -2.64 -18.13
CA PRO A 26 8.47 -3.18 -16.84
C PRO A 26 9.45 -2.83 -15.70
N ASP A 27 10.75 -2.75 -16.01
CA ASP A 27 11.80 -2.37 -15.08
C ASP A 27 11.66 -0.92 -14.56
N ILE A 28 11.34 0.03 -15.46
CA ILE A 28 11.08 1.43 -15.10
C ILE A 28 9.85 1.52 -14.19
N ARG A 29 8.81 0.76 -14.51
CA ARG A 29 7.58 0.72 -13.70
C ARG A 29 7.85 0.21 -12.28
N LEU A 30 8.58 -0.90 -12.16
CA LEU A 30 8.98 -1.48 -10.86
C LEU A 30 9.81 -0.47 -10.06
N LYS A 31 10.82 0.15 -10.68
CA LYS A 31 11.65 1.16 -10.04
C LYS A 31 10.85 2.37 -9.56
N ARG A 32 9.87 2.83 -10.35
CA ARG A 32 8.97 3.93 -9.97
C ARG A 32 8.12 3.58 -8.76
N LEU A 33 7.52 2.39 -8.75
CA LEU A 33 6.70 1.90 -7.65
C LEU A 33 7.53 1.67 -6.38
N TYR A 34 8.72 1.09 -6.51
CA TYR A 34 9.66 0.93 -5.42
C TYR A 34 10.04 2.28 -4.79
N MET A 35 10.44 3.26 -5.61
CA MET A 35 10.80 4.60 -5.14
C MET A 35 9.66 5.32 -4.41
N ARG A 36 8.40 5.10 -4.83
CA ARG A 36 7.21 5.62 -4.13
C ARG A 36 6.97 4.91 -2.80
N SER A 37 7.30 3.64 -2.72
CA SER A 37 7.10 2.80 -1.53
C SER A 37 8.07 3.16 -0.40
N ILE A 38 9.28 3.61 -0.76
CA ILE A 38 10.32 4.00 0.22
C ILE A 38 10.36 5.50 0.58
N ARG A 39 9.51 6.32 -0.07
CA ARG A 39 9.46 7.79 0.14
C ARG A 39 8.11 8.19 0.73
N ARG A 40 7.78 7.61 1.88
CA ARG A 40 6.51 7.81 2.58
C ARG A 40 6.64 8.76 3.78
N GLY A 41 5.50 9.25 4.28
CA GLY A 41 5.48 10.28 5.32
C GLY A 41 5.83 9.80 6.73
N ILE A 42 5.65 8.50 7.01
CA ILE A 42 5.95 7.89 8.31
C ILE A 42 6.96 6.75 8.15
N LYS A 43 7.87 6.63 9.13
CA LYS A 43 8.99 5.66 9.10
C LYS A 43 8.49 4.22 9.13
N GLU A 44 7.41 3.97 9.85
CA GLU A 44 6.81 2.65 9.99
C GLU A 44 6.32 2.12 8.64
N MET A 45 5.65 2.97 7.85
CA MET A 45 5.13 2.58 6.54
C MET A 45 6.26 2.39 5.52
N ASP A 46 7.30 3.22 5.58
CA ASP A 46 8.51 3.06 4.75
C ASP A 46 9.15 1.68 4.98
N ILE A 47 9.31 1.25 6.24
CA ILE A 47 9.88 -0.07 6.56
C ILE A 47 8.99 -1.21 6.06
N ILE A 48 7.67 -1.12 6.26
CA ILE A 48 6.71 -2.17 5.87
C ILE A 48 6.65 -2.29 4.35
N LEU A 49 6.42 -1.18 3.65
CA LEU A 49 6.30 -1.17 2.18
C LEU A 49 7.63 -1.40 1.49
N GLY A 50 8.75 -0.92 2.04
CA GLY A 50 10.08 -1.16 1.50
C GLY A 50 10.36 -2.66 1.40
N ARG A 51 10.18 -3.39 2.50
CA ARG A 51 10.36 -4.86 2.52
C ARG A 51 9.43 -5.58 1.56
N TYR A 52 8.16 -5.16 1.53
CA TYR A 52 7.19 -5.73 0.59
C TYR A 52 7.60 -5.48 -0.86
N ALA A 53 8.06 -4.27 -1.18
CA ALA A 53 8.47 -3.90 -2.53
C ALA A 53 9.78 -4.58 -2.96
N GLU A 54 10.70 -4.89 -2.04
CA GLU A 54 11.89 -5.68 -2.38
C GLU A 54 11.53 -7.14 -2.70
N THR A 55 10.57 -7.70 -1.98
CA THR A 55 10.27 -9.15 -2.04
C THR A 55 9.21 -9.49 -3.08
N ARG A 56 8.10 -8.73 -3.12
CA ARG A 56 6.90 -9.06 -3.90
C ARG A 56 6.79 -8.35 -5.22
N LEU A 57 7.29 -7.11 -5.32
CA LEU A 57 7.19 -6.30 -6.53
C LEU A 57 7.69 -7.01 -7.81
N PRO A 58 8.81 -7.77 -7.82
CA PRO A 58 9.23 -8.52 -9.01
C PRO A 58 8.34 -9.74 -9.33
N GLU A 59 7.55 -10.22 -8.36
CA GLU A 59 6.62 -11.35 -8.52
C GLU A 59 5.21 -10.91 -8.96
N LEU A 60 4.88 -9.62 -8.83
CA LEU A 60 3.54 -9.11 -9.14
C LEU A 60 3.28 -9.06 -10.66
N ASP A 61 2.08 -9.49 -11.05
CA ASP A 61 1.60 -9.36 -12.42
C ASP A 61 1.13 -7.92 -12.71
N LYS A 62 0.82 -7.63 -13.98
CA LYS A 62 0.40 -6.28 -14.40
C LYS A 62 -0.84 -5.78 -13.66
N ALA A 63 -1.82 -6.65 -13.36
CA ALA A 63 -3.03 -6.25 -12.65
C ALA A 63 -2.75 -5.97 -11.16
N SER A 64 -1.89 -6.78 -10.53
CA SER A 64 -1.42 -6.51 -9.16
C SER A 64 -0.59 -5.23 -9.09
N LEU A 65 0.26 -4.94 -10.09
CA LEU A 65 0.99 -3.67 -10.13
C LEU A 65 0.06 -2.46 -10.31
N ASP A 66 -1.08 -2.60 -10.99
CA ASP A 66 -2.10 -1.54 -11.08
C ASP A 66 -2.77 -1.35 -9.71
N THR A 67 -3.09 -2.45 -9.02
CA THR A 67 -3.67 -2.44 -7.67
C THR A 67 -2.70 -1.82 -6.65
N TYR A 68 -1.41 -2.15 -6.76
CA TYR A 68 -0.35 -1.60 -5.91
C TYR A 68 -0.15 -0.10 -6.13
N ASP A 69 -0.20 0.37 -7.39
CA ASP A 69 -0.14 1.81 -7.70
C ASP A 69 -1.36 2.56 -7.09
N ALA A 70 -2.54 1.94 -7.10
CA ALA A 70 -3.72 2.48 -6.42
C ALA A 70 -3.53 2.52 -4.89
N LEU A 71 -3.01 1.45 -4.28
CA LEU A 71 -2.69 1.39 -2.86
C LEU A 71 -1.70 2.48 -2.44
N LEU A 72 -0.62 2.68 -3.21
CA LEU A 72 0.36 3.75 -2.95
C LEU A 72 -0.22 5.16 -3.08
N SER A 73 -1.41 5.28 -3.67
CA SER A 73 -2.09 6.56 -3.78
C SER A 73 -2.94 6.86 -2.53
N GLU A 74 -3.14 5.90 -1.63
CA GLU A 74 -3.83 6.10 -0.35
C GLU A 74 -2.94 6.79 0.71
N ASN A 75 -3.59 7.31 1.76
CA ASN A 75 -2.92 7.97 2.88
C ASN A 75 -2.15 6.95 3.74
N ASP A 76 -0.92 7.31 4.13
CA ASP A 76 -0.06 6.52 5.01
C ASP A 76 -0.73 6.10 6.32
N GLN A 77 -1.50 7.01 6.92
CA GLN A 77 -2.19 6.73 8.18
C GLN A 77 -3.25 5.64 8.01
N ASP A 78 -3.99 5.67 6.91
CA ASP A 78 -5.05 4.70 6.60
C ASP A 78 -4.44 3.35 6.23
N LEU A 79 -3.38 3.35 5.42
CA LEU A 79 -2.61 2.15 5.09
C LEU A 79 -2.08 1.46 6.36
N TYR A 80 -1.51 2.23 7.29
CA TYR A 80 -1.03 1.69 8.55
C TYR A 80 -2.16 1.07 9.38
N GLN A 81 -3.32 1.72 9.47
CA GLN A 81 -4.49 1.19 10.17
C GLN A 81 -5.01 -0.11 9.54
N TRP A 82 -4.98 -0.23 8.21
CA TRP A 82 -5.41 -1.45 7.53
C TRP A 82 -4.42 -2.61 7.72
N VAL A 83 -3.13 -2.33 7.60
CA VAL A 83 -2.07 -3.35 7.79
C VAL A 83 -2.04 -3.86 9.24
N THR A 84 -2.27 -2.98 10.21
CA THR A 84 -2.33 -3.33 11.64
C THR A 84 -3.69 -3.90 12.07
N GLY A 85 -4.69 -3.92 11.18
CA GLY A 85 -6.04 -4.41 11.48
C GLY A 85 -6.86 -3.48 12.37
N GLN A 86 -6.43 -2.23 12.58
CA GLN A 86 -7.18 -1.20 13.31
C GLN A 86 -8.40 -0.71 12.52
N ALA A 87 -8.36 -0.81 11.19
CA ALA A 87 -9.48 -0.49 10.30
C ALA A 87 -9.60 -1.53 9.18
N SER A 88 -10.80 -1.65 8.61
CA SER A 88 -11.04 -2.52 7.45
C SER A 88 -10.58 -1.84 6.16
N ALA A 89 -9.76 -2.55 5.38
CA ALA A 89 -9.38 -2.13 4.04
C ALA A 89 -10.58 -2.19 3.08
N PRO A 90 -10.61 -1.35 2.02
CA PRO A 90 -11.55 -1.52 0.91
C PRO A 90 -11.38 -2.88 0.23
N ASP A 91 -12.47 -3.48 -0.25
CA ASP A 91 -12.47 -4.83 -0.85
C ASP A 91 -11.44 -4.98 -1.98
N ALA A 92 -11.28 -3.95 -2.80
CA ALA A 92 -10.31 -3.92 -3.90
C ALA A 92 -8.85 -4.03 -3.44
N LEU A 93 -8.54 -3.59 -2.22
CA LEU A 93 -7.18 -3.59 -1.65
C LEU A 93 -6.99 -4.65 -0.56
N ALA A 94 -8.08 -5.25 -0.08
CA ALA A 94 -8.08 -6.13 1.09
C ALA A 94 -7.11 -7.32 0.94
N GLN A 95 -7.06 -7.95 -0.23
CA GLN A 95 -6.15 -9.07 -0.49
C GLN A 95 -4.68 -8.64 -0.43
N MET A 96 -4.36 -7.48 -1.01
CA MET A 96 -2.99 -6.96 -1.04
C MET A 96 -2.54 -6.50 0.34
N ILE A 97 -3.40 -5.82 1.09
CA ILE A 97 -3.13 -5.43 2.49
C ILE A 97 -2.89 -6.66 3.36
N ALA A 98 -3.67 -7.73 3.18
CA ALA A 98 -3.49 -8.97 3.92
C ALA A 98 -2.13 -9.64 3.63
N ASP A 99 -1.66 -9.60 2.38
CA ASP A 99 -0.33 -10.11 2.02
C ASP A 99 0.79 -9.23 2.60
N ILE A 100 0.64 -7.90 2.58
CA ILE A 100 1.58 -6.96 3.22
C ILE A 100 1.66 -7.24 4.73
N ALA A 101 0.52 -7.38 5.41
CA ALA A 101 0.46 -7.67 6.84
C ALA A 101 1.12 -9.01 7.19
N ARG A 102 0.89 -10.05 6.36
CA ARG A 102 1.52 -11.37 6.53
C ARG A 102 3.04 -11.27 6.42
N LEU A 103 3.56 -10.60 5.41
CA LEU A 103 5.00 -10.46 5.17
C LEU A 103 5.68 -9.60 6.25
N SER A 104 4.99 -8.56 6.71
CA SER A 104 5.43 -7.73 7.84
C SER A 104 5.57 -8.55 9.13
N ASN A 105 4.55 -9.35 9.48
CA ASN A 105 4.54 -10.16 10.69
C ASN A 105 5.58 -11.29 10.66
N ALA A 106 5.81 -11.90 9.49
CA ALA A 106 6.84 -12.93 9.32
C ALA A 106 8.27 -12.40 9.58
N SER A 107 8.49 -11.10 9.37
CA SER A 107 9.80 -10.45 9.59
C SER A 107 10.06 -10.06 11.04
N GLY A 108 9.04 -10.09 11.90
CA GLY A 108 9.14 -9.79 13.34
C GLY A 108 9.51 -10.99 14.21
N ALA A 109 9.54 -12.19 13.64
CA ALA A 109 10.00 -13.40 14.31
C ALA A 109 11.53 -13.52 14.17
N LYS A 110 12.27 -12.86 15.07
CA LYS A 110 13.69 -13.15 15.28
C LYS A 110 14.01 -13.11 16.77
#